data_AF-C5LPV5-F1
#
_entry.id   AF-C5LPV5-F1
#
_cell.length_a   1.000
_cell.length_b   1.000
_cell.length_c   1.000
_cell.angle_alpha   90.00
_cell.angle_beta   90.00
_cell.angle_gamma   90.00
#
_symmetry.space_group_name_H-M   'P 1'
#
loop_
_entity.id
_entity.type
_entity.pdbx_description
1 polymer ?
#
loop_
_entity_poly.entity_id
_entity_poly.type
_entity_poly.pdbx_seq_one_letter_code
_entity_poly.pdbx_strand_id
1 'polypeptide(L)'
;MEAQNAPEILRTNLGGVVLMMKSIGIDDLLNFDFMDPPPPQTLAKALEQLYALQALSSTGQLTKLGRRMATLPMDPCMSKAILAADKLKCVDEVIVITAMLSVGNTVFFCPKDKKLHAEQARKSFQSPAGDHFTLLKVYRDWEGTNHSQHWCNENFVQYRSMTRARDIKEQIEHLTELVEVDRSSDPHNINAIRQSIAAGYFFTRHD
;
A
#
# COMPACT_ATOMS: atom_id res chain seq x y z
N MET A 1 -19.00 -15.86 27.58
CA MET A 1 -17.61 -15.38 27.74
C MET A 1 -17.15 -15.05 26.34
N GLU A 2 -17.16 -13.77 25.96
CA GLU A 2 -16.71 -13.35 24.64
C GLU A 2 -15.24 -13.73 24.49
N ALA A 3 -14.93 -14.55 23.48
CA ALA A 3 -13.55 -14.88 23.17
C ALA A 3 -12.84 -13.57 22.78
N GLN A 4 -11.96 -13.08 23.67
CA GLN A 4 -11.05 -11.99 23.33
C GLN A 4 -10.32 -12.38 22.05
N ASN A 5 -10.53 -11.60 20.99
CA ASN A 5 -9.77 -11.74 19.75
C ASN A 5 -8.28 -11.66 20.11
N ALA A 6 -7.48 -12.62 19.63
CA ALA A 6 -6.04 -12.62 19.86
C ALA A 6 -5.42 -11.25 19.47
N PRO A 7 -4.47 -10.73 20.28
CA PRO A 7 -3.86 -9.41 20.08
C PRO A 7 -3.42 -9.15 18.65
N GLU A 8 -3.62 -7.92 18.16
CA GLU A 8 -3.28 -7.52 16.78
C GLU A 8 -1.80 -7.72 16.47
N ILE A 9 -0.92 -7.48 17.46
CA ILE A 9 0.54 -7.72 17.38
C ILE A 9 0.90 -9.19 17.06
N LEU A 10 0.02 -10.14 17.39
CA LEU A 10 0.19 -11.57 17.08
C LEU A 10 -0.41 -11.94 15.71
N ARG A 11 -1.08 -11.00 15.03
CA ARG A 11 -1.84 -11.22 13.78
C ARG A 11 -1.37 -10.35 12.61
N THR A 12 -0.57 -9.30 12.85
CA THR A 12 -0.13 -8.33 11.84
C THR A 12 1.34 -8.48 11.46
N ASN A 13 1.69 -8.03 10.25
CA ASN A 13 3.08 -7.80 9.87
C ASN A 13 3.69 -6.73 10.79
N LEU A 14 4.69 -7.11 11.60
CA LEU A 14 5.36 -6.21 12.54
C LEU A 14 6.30 -5.19 11.85
N GLY A 15 6.49 -5.26 10.53
CA GLY A 15 7.39 -4.38 9.79
C GLY A 15 7.17 -2.89 10.06
N GLY A 16 5.91 -2.43 10.06
CA GLY A 16 5.58 -1.04 10.38
C GLY A 16 5.90 -0.65 11.83
N VAL A 17 5.58 -1.54 12.77
CA VAL A 17 5.84 -1.33 14.21
C VAL A 17 7.34 -1.30 14.49
N VAL A 18 8.10 -2.25 13.94
CA VAL A 18 9.56 -2.33 14.10
C VAL A 18 10.23 -1.10 13.48
N LEU A 19 9.77 -0.66 12.31
CA LEU A 19 10.28 0.55 11.66
C LEU A 19 10.06 1.79 12.54
N MET A 20 8.87 1.91 13.14
CA MET A 20 8.53 2.99 14.07
C MET A 20 9.35 2.93 15.36
N MET A 21 9.48 1.76 15.99
CA MET A 21 10.29 1.58 17.19
C MET A 21 11.75 1.98 16.95
N LYS A 22 12.30 1.57 15.81
CA LYS A 22 13.65 1.96 15.39
C LYS A 22 13.76 3.47 15.14
N SER A 23 12.72 4.13 14.62
CA SER A 23 12.75 5.57 14.31
C SER A 23 12.79 6.44 15.57
N ILE A 24 12.18 5.96 16.66
CA ILE A 24 12.22 6.62 17.98
C ILE A 24 13.42 6.21 18.84
N GLY A 25 14.33 5.36 18.33
CA GLY A 25 15.59 5.00 18.99
C GLY A 25 15.55 3.73 19.84
N ILE A 26 14.53 2.89 19.70
CA ILE A 26 14.49 1.59 20.38
C ILE A 26 15.24 0.56 19.52
N ASP A 27 16.46 0.22 19.95
CA ASP A 27 17.32 -0.70 19.22
C ASP A 27 17.22 -2.16 19.68
N ASP A 28 17.03 -2.38 20.98
CA ASP A 28 16.90 -3.69 21.59
C ASP A 28 15.42 -4.13 21.64
N LEU A 29 14.96 -4.68 20.53
CA LEU A 29 13.58 -5.15 20.39
C LEU A 29 13.33 -6.47 21.14
N LEU A 30 14.36 -7.23 21.50
CA LEU A 30 14.19 -8.52 22.18
C LEU A 30 13.94 -8.34 23.68
N ASN A 31 14.58 -7.34 24.28
CA ASN A 31 14.42 -7.01 25.69
C ASN A 31 13.47 -5.82 25.92
N PHE A 32 12.79 -5.34 24.88
CA PHE A 32 11.81 -4.28 25.01
C PHE A 32 10.59 -4.76 25.84
N ASP A 33 10.12 -3.91 26.74
CA ASP A 33 9.02 -4.22 27.68
C ASP A 33 7.65 -4.14 26.98
N PHE A 34 7.37 -5.11 26.12
CA PHE A 34 6.05 -5.29 25.52
C PHE A 34 5.06 -5.81 26.57
N MET A 35 3.84 -5.25 26.60
CA MET A 35 2.76 -5.79 27.43
C MET A 35 2.46 -7.27 27.10
N ASP A 36 2.47 -7.60 25.81
CA ASP A 36 2.42 -8.97 25.29
C ASP A 36 3.53 -9.12 24.23
N PRO A 37 4.67 -9.75 24.56
CA PRO A 37 5.81 -9.81 23.64
C PRO A 37 5.49 -10.67 22.41
N PRO A 38 5.76 -10.17 21.18
CA PRO A 38 5.59 -10.96 19.98
C PRO A 38 6.60 -12.12 19.91
N PRO A 39 6.30 -13.20 19.17
CA PRO A 39 7.24 -14.29 18.98
C PRO A 39 8.56 -13.79 18.38
N PRO A 40 9.74 -14.24 18.88
CA PRO A 40 11.04 -13.81 18.35
C PRO A 40 11.20 -14.03 16.84
N GLN A 41 10.57 -15.09 16.30
CA GLN A 41 10.55 -15.37 14.87
C GLN A 41 9.83 -14.28 14.06
N THR A 42 8.76 -13.69 14.59
CA THR A 42 8.02 -12.61 13.92
C THR A 42 8.83 -11.31 13.91
N LEU A 43 9.53 -11.01 15.01
CA LEU A 43 10.48 -9.89 15.05
C LEU A 43 11.63 -10.08 14.06
N ALA A 44 12.22 -11.28 14.02
CA ALA A 44 13.28 -11.61 13.07
C ALA A 44 12.83 -11.43 11.62
N LYS A 45 11.66 -11.95 11.25
CA LYS A 45 11.08 -11.76 9.91
C LYS A 45 10.85 -10.29 9.56
N ALA A 46 10.37 -9.49 10.50
CA ALA A 46 10.18 -8.06 10.28
C ALA A 46 11.51 -7.32 10.07
N LEU A 47 12.54 -7.66 10.84
CA LEU A 47 13.90 -7.11 10.66
C LEU A 47 14.50 -7.53 9.31
N GLU A 48 14.35 -8.79 8.92
CA GLU A 48 14.79 -9.30 7.61
C GLU A 48 14.09 -8.59 6.46
N GLN A 49 12.77 -8.40 6.56
CA GLN A 49 11.99 -7.67 5.56
C GLN A 49 12.47 -6.21 5.45
N LEU A 50 12.65 -5.51 6.58
CA LEU A 50 13.12 -4.13 6.59
C LEU A 50 14.56 -3.99 6.08
N TYR A 51 15.43 -4.97 6.35
CA TYR A 51 16.76 -5.04 5.76
C TYR A 51 16.69 -5.23 4.24
N ALA A 52 15.86 -6.15 3.75
CA ALA A 52 15.66 -6.38 2.33
C ALA A 52 15.12 -5.13 1.61
N LEU A 53 14.18 -4.39 2.23
CA LEU A 53 13.66 -3.11 1.73
C LEU A 53 14.71 -1.98 1.77
N GLN A 54 15.90 -2.23 2.33
CA GLN A 54 16.97 -1.27 2.58
C GLN A 54 16.59 -0.17 3.59
N ALA A 55 15.59 -0.42 4.42
CA ALA A 55 15.23 0.46 5.52
C ALA A 55 16.25 0.36 6.67
N LEU A 56 16.85 -0.82 6.85
CA LEU A 56 17.90 -1.09 7.84
C LEU A 56 19.25 -1.38 7.17
N SER A 57 20.34 -1.01 7.86
CA SER A 57 21.71 -1.41 7.52
C SER A 57 22.00 -2.86 7.95
N SER A 58 23.16 -3.40 7.55
CA SER A 58 23.65 -4.70 8.04
C SER A 58 23.88 -4.75 9.55
N THR A 59 24.00 -3.59 10.20
CA THR A 59 24.10 -3.45 11.65
C THR A 59 22.75 -3.26 12.35
N GLY A 60 21.63 -3.30 11.61
CA GLY A 60 20.29 -3.15 12.17
C GLY A 60 19.90 -1.70 12.52
N GLN A 61 20.61 -0.72 11.97
CA GLN A 61 20.39 0.71 12.17
C GLN A 61 19.59 1.31 11.00
N LEU A 62 18.81 2.36 11.27
CA LEU A 62 18.00 3.01 10.22
C LEU A 62 18.86 3.73 9.18
N THR A 63 18.63 3.37 7.91
CA THR A 63 19.23 4.07 6.77
C THR A 63 18.52 5.41 6.51
N LYS A 64 19.07 6.25 5.63
CA LYS A 64 18.38 7.47 5.16
C LYS A 64 17.02 7.13 4.52
N LEU A 65 16.95 6.03 3.79
CA LEU A 65 15.71 5.53 3.20
C LEU A 65 14.74 5.08 4.30
N GLY A 66 15.20 4.30 5.27
CA GLY A 66 14.38 3.84 6.39
C GLY A 66 13.77 5.00 7.19
N ARG A 67 14.52 6.10 7.39
CA ARG A 67 14.00 7.32 8.02
C ARG A 67 12.88 7.95 7.21
N ARG A 68 13.04 8.08 5.89
CA ARG A 68 11.97 8.56 4.99
C ARG A 68 10.74 7.64 5.03
N MET A 69 10.95 6.32 5.06
CA MET A 69 9.86 5.35 5.17
C MET A 69 9.12 5.46 6.50
N ALA A 70 9.82 5.73 7.60
CA ALA A 70 9.24 5.86 8.94
C ALA A 70 8.36 7.11 9.09
N THR A 71 8.55 8.14 8.26
CA THR A 71 7.67 9.33 8.22
C THR A 71 6.30 9.01 7.61
N LEU A 72 6.18 7.93 6.83
CA LEU A 72 4.94 7.51 6.21
C LEU A 72 4.24 6.46 7.10
N PRO A 73 3.08 6.76 7.73
CA PRO A 73 2.34 5.85 8.60
C PRO A 73 1.60 4.76 7.81
N MET A 74 2.35 3.98 7.02
CA MET A 74 1.83 2.94 6.14
C MET A 74 2.76 1.73 6.10
N ASP A 75 2.34 0.67 5.41
CA ASP A 75 3.14 -0.54 5.28
C ASP A 75 4.51 -0.24 4.63
N PRO A 76 5.62 -0.78 5.17
CA PRO A 76 6.96 -0.52 4.63
C PRO A 76 7.11 -0.84 3.13
N CYS A 77 6.40 -1.84 2.60
CA CYS A 77 6.43 -2.15 1.16
C CYS A 77 5.80 -1.01 0.35
N MET A 78 4.69 -0.46 0.83
CA MET A 78 4.02 0.68 0.19
C MET A 78 4.88 1.94 0.26
N SER A 79 5.46 2.25 1.43
CA SER A 79 6.39 3.38 1.59
C SER A 79 7.58 3.27 0.64
N LYS A 80 8.16 2.06 0.51
CA LYS A 80 9.27 1.80 -0.41
C LYS A 80 8.87 2.01 -1.87
N ALA A 81 7.69 1.57 -2.27
CA ALA A 81 7.20 1.71 -3.64
C ALA A 81 7.04 3.18 -4.04
N ILE A 82 6.47 4.02 -3.16
CA ILE A 82 6.31 5.46 -3.38
C ILE A 82 7.67 6.15 -3.49
N LEU A 83 8.60 5.86 -2.57
CA LEU A 83 9.95 6.43 -2.61
C LEU A 83 10.77 5.98 -3.83
N ALA A 84 10.47 4.81 -4.40
CA ALA A 84 11.05 4.37 -5.66
C ALA A 84 10.44 5.10 -6.87
N ALA A 85 9.13 5.37 -6.81
CA ALA A 85 8.39 6.09 -7.85
C ALA A 85 8.93 7.50 -8.09
N ASP A 86 9.41 8.17 -7.05
CA ASP A 86 10.08 9.48 -7.12
C ASP A 86 11.26 9.50 -8.12
N LYS A 87 12.08 8.44 -8.09
CA LYS A 87 13.22 8.28 -9.00
C LYS A 87 12.80 7.92 -10.42
N LEU A 88 11.67 7.23 -10.56
CA LEU A 88 11.15 6.71 -11.82
C LEU A 88 10.10 7.63 -12.46
N LYS A 89 9.80 8.76 -11.80
CA LYS A 89 8.89 9.82 -12.25
C LYS A 89 7.44 9.36 -12.52
N CYS A 90 6.93 8.46 -11.68
CA CYS A 90 5.56 7.92 -11.74
C CYS A 90 4.86 7.91 -10.37
N VAL A 91 5.11 8.94 -9.55
CA VAL A 91 4.61 9.06 -8.18
C VAL A 91 3.09 9.05 -8.14
N ASP A 92 2.42 9.82 -9.00
CA ASP A 92 0.96 9.95 -8.97
C ASP A 92 0.26 8.61 -9.24
N GLU A 93 0.77 7.83 -10.21
CA GLU A 93 0.21 6.51 -10.51
C GLU A 93 0.41 5.53 -9.35
N VAL A 94 1.58 5.56 -8.72
CA VAL A 94 1.90 4.67 -7.59
C VAL A 94 1.08 5.04 -6.36
N ILE A 95 0.89 6.32 -6.06
CA ILE A 95 0.01 6.77 -4.96
C ILE A 95 -1.42 6.26 -5.16
N VAL A 96 -1.98 6.42 -6.37
CA VAL A 96 -3.34 5.94 -6.68
C VAL A 96 -3.43 4.42 -6.49
N ILE A 97 -2.46 3.67 -7.01
CA ILE A 97 -2.42 2.21 -6.85
C ILE A 97 -2.35 1.82 -5.37
N THR A 98 -1.49 2.48 -4.59
CA THR A 98 -1.36 2.24 -3.16
C THR A 98 -2.67 2.53 -2.41
N ALA A 99 -3.33 3.65 -2.69
CA ALA A 99 -4.60 3.99 -2.08
C ALA A 99 -5.71 2.96 -2.41
N MET A 100 -5.75 2.49 -3.66
CA MET A 100 -6.69 1.44 -4.08
C MET A 100 -6.40 0.10 -3.41
N LEU A 101 -5.12 -0.26 -3.23
CA LEU A 101 -4.72 -1.49 -2.51
C LEU A 101 -5.12 -1.43 -1.02
N SER A 102 -5.05 -0.26 -0.39
CA SER A 102 -5.46 -0.08 1.02
C SER A 102 -6.97 -0.31 1.25
N VAL A 103 -7.80 -0.17 0.22
CA VAL A 103 -9.24 -0.46 0.28
C VAL A 103 -9.55 -1.94 -0.05
N GLY A 104 -8.59 -2.65 -0.65
CA GLY A 104 -8.63 -4.09 -0.90
C GLY A 104 -9.67 -4.52 -1.94
N ASN A 105 -10.12 -5.77 -1.84
CA ASN A 105 -11.02 -6.40 -2.84
C ASN A 105 -12.48 -5.91 -2.79
N THR A 106 -12.76 -4.80 -2.12
CA THR A 106 -14.11 -4.23 -1.97
C THR A 106 -14.48 -3.21 -3.04
N VAL A 107 -13.60 -3.01 -4.03
CA VAL A 107 -13.81 -2.04 -5.13
C VAL A 107 -14.93 -2.49 -6.07
N PHE A 108 -14.99 -3.78 -6.40
CA PHE A 108 -15.98 -4.34 -7.31
C PHE A 108 -17.04 -5.13 -6.53
N PHE A 109 -18.31 -4.98 -6.91
CA PHE A 109 -19.39 -5.81 -6.37
C PHE A 109 -20.13 -6.54 -7.51
N CYS A 110 -20.68 -7.71 -7.21
CA CYS A 110 -21.36 -8.55 -8.20
C CYS A 110 -22.74 -8.97 -7.68
N PRO A 111 -23.82 -8.26 -8.07
CA PRO A 111 -25.18 -8.66 -7.73
C PRO A 111 -25.56 -9.97 -8.41
N LYS A 112 -26.24 -10.87 -7.70
CA LYS A 112 -26.65 -12.19 -8.23
C LYS A 112 -27.45 -12.07 -9.53
N ASP A 113 -28.37 -11.10 -9.59
CA ASP A 113 -29.27 -10.91 -10.73
C ASP A 113 -28.61 -10.26 -11.95
N LYS A 114 -27.45 -9.62 -11.77
CA LYS A 114 -26.72 -8.87 -12.81
C LYS A 114 -25.30 -9.36 -13.03
N LYS A 115 -25.03 -10.63 -12.68
CA LYS A 115 -23.68 -11.23 -12.74
C LYS A 115 -22.97 -11.02 -14.08
N LEU A 116 -23.64 -11.28 -15.20
CA LEU A 116 -23.07 -11.12 -16.54
C LEU A 116 -22.67 -9.68 -16.84
N HIS A 117 -23.50 -8.71 -16.45
CA HIS A 117 -23.23 -7.28 -16.65
C HIS A 117 -22.06 -6.81 -15.78
N ALA A 118 -22.01 -7.25 -14.52
CA ALA A 118 -20.92 -6.94 -13.61
C ALA A 118 -19.58 -7.52 -14.09
N GLU A 119 -19.58 -8.75 -14.61
CA GLU A 119 -18.38 -9.37 -15.19
C GLU A 119 -17.93 -8.65 -16.48
N GLN A 120 -18.87 -8.22 -17.33
CA GLN A 120 -18.55 -7.44 -18.52
C GLN A 120 -17.95 -6.07 -18.18
N ALA A 121 -18.54 -5.35 -17.21
CA ALA A 121 -17.99 -4.09 -16.72
C ALA A 121 -16.60 -4.30 -16.11
N ARG A 122 -16.40 -5.34 -15.29
CA ARG A 122 -15.07 -5.64 -14.74
C ARG A 122 -14.05 -5.96 -15.83
N LYS A 123 -14.44 -6.69 -16.88
CA LYS A 123 -13.58 -6.99 -18.03
C LYS A 123 -13.19 -5.74 -18.82
N SER A 124 -14.07 -4.73 -18.92
CA SER A 124 -13.73 -3.48 -19.62
C SER A 124 -12.62 -2.70 -18.90
N PHE A 125 -12.49 -2.86 -17.58
CA PHE A 125 -11.40 -2.25 -16.80
C PHE A 125 -10.09 -3.05 -16.83
N GLN A 126 -10.12 -4.32 -17.22
CA GLN A 126 -8.92 -5.15 -17.21
C GLN A 126 -7.83 -4.55 -18.10
N SER A 127 -6.68 -4.30 -17.50
CA SER A 127 -5.48 -3.90 -18.22
C SER A 127 -4.60 -5.11 -18.50
N PRO A 128 -4.08 -5.28 -19.74
CA PRO A 128 -3.09 -6.32 -20.02
C PRO A 128 -1.78 -6.10 -19.24
N ALA A 129 -1.59 -4.90 -18.67
CA ALA A 129 -0.45 -4.60 -17.82
C ALA A 129 -0.55 -5.19 -16.40
N GLY A 130 -1.72 -5.70 -16.00
CA GLY A 130 -1.94 -6.40 -14.72
C GLY A 130 -2.95 -5.71 -13.80
N ASP A 131 -3.24 -6.33 -12.65
CA ASP A 131 -4.30 -5.90 -11.73
C ASP A 131 -4.07 -4.51 -11.12
N HIS A 132 -2.81 -4.13 -10.85
CA HIS A 132 -2.50 -2.78 -10.38
C HIS A 132 -2.93 -1.71 -11.40
N PHE A 133 -2.75 -1.97 -12.70
CA PHE A 133 -3.19 -1.07 -13.76
C PHE A 133 -4.70 -1.08 -13.94
N THR A 134 -5.36 -2.21 -13.68
CA THR A 134 -6.83 -2.27 -13.61
C THR A 134 -7.35 -1.36 -12.52
N LEU A 135 -6.76 -1.38 -11.32
CA LEU A 135 -7.14 -0.48 -10.21
C LEU A 135 -6.88 0.99 -10.55
N LEU A 136 -5.71 1.29 -11.13
CA LEU A 136 -5.37 2.63 -11.60
C LEU A 136 -6.40 3.15 -12.61
N LYS A 137 -6.76 2.33 -13.60
CA LYS A 137 -7.74 2.67 -14.64
C LYS A 137 -9.10 2.99 -14.02
N VAL A 138 -9.63 2.13 -13.15
CA VAL A 138 -10.93 2.33 -12.49
C VAL A 138 -10.95 3.64 -11.71
N TYR A 139 -9.88 3.95 -10.98
CA TYR A 139 -9.79 5.20 -10.24
C TYR A 139 -9.76 6.42 -11.15
N ARG A 140 -8.95 6.41 -12.23
CA ARG A 140 -8.86 7.52 -13.17
C ARG A 140 -10.15 7.74 -13.97
N ASP A 141 -10.82 6.66 -14.39
CA ASP A 141 -12.10 6.75 -15.07
C ASP A 141 -13.17 7.37 -14.14
N TRP A 142 -13.17 6.99 -12.85
CA TRP A 142 -14.06 7.58 -11.84
C TRP A 142 -13.73 9.04 -11.54
N GLU A 143 -12.45 9.37 -11.38
CA GLU A 143 -11.96 10.74 -11.15
C GLU A 143 -12.38 11.67 -12.30
N GLY A 144 -12.27 11.19 -13.55
CA GLY A 144 -12.73 11.91 -14.75
C GLY A 144 -14.23 12.16 -14.82
N THR A 145 -15.04 11.44 -14.03
CA THR A 145 -16.49 11.68 -13.89
C THR A 145 -16.84 12.69 -12.79
N ASN A 146 -15.85 13.39 -12.24
CA ASN A 146 -15.98 14.20 -11.03
C ASN A 146 -16.49 13.37 -9.82
N HIS A 147 -15.96 12.16 -9.66
CA HIS A 147 -16.28 11.28 -8.53
C HIS A 147 -17.77 10.89 -8.47
N SER A 148 -18.40 10.65 -9.61
CA SER A 148 -19.83 10.39 -9.72
C SER A 148 -20.25 9.08 -9.06
N GLN A 149 -21.27 9.15 -8.18
CA GLN A 149 -21.91 7.96 -7.61
C GLN A 149 -22.70 7.17 -8.69
N HIS A 150 -23.28 7.88 -9.66
CA HIS A 150 -24.01 7.25 -10.76
C HIS A 150 -23.08 6.35 -11.58
N TRP A 151 -21.90 6.85 -11.93
CA TRP A 151 -20.89 6.10 -12.66
C TRP A 151 -20.48 4.82 -11.92
N CYS A 152 -20.31 4.91 -10.59
CA CYS A 152 -20.01 3.73 -9.76
C CYS A 152 -21.11 2.66 -9.86
N ASN A 153 -22.38 3.07 -9.79
CA ASN A 153 -23.51 2.14 -9.87
C ASN A 153 -23.61 1.46 -11.24
N GLU A 154 -23.40 2.19 -12.33
CA GLU A 154 -23.43 1.65 -13.70
C GLU A 154 -22.27 0.68 -13.97
N ASN A 155 -21.10 0.95 -13.39
CA ASN A 155 -19.88 0.18 -13.60
C ASN A 155 -19.65 -0.91 -12.54
N PHE A 156 -20.62 -1.15 -11.65
CA PHE A 156 -20.53 -2.15 -10.58
C PHE A 156 -19.32 -1.93 -9.65
N VAL A 157 -18.98 -0.66 -9.41
CA VAL A 157 -17.93 -0.20 -8.51
C VAL A 157 -18.55 0.32 -7.22
N GLN A 158 -17.97 -0.03 -6.07
CA GLN A 158 -18.50 0.36 -4.79
C GLN A 158 -18.11 1.80 -4.44
N TYR A 159 -19.07 2.72 -4.49
CA TYR A 159 -18.84 4.14 -4.24
C TYR A 159 -18.13 4.42 -2.90
N ARG A 160 -18.56 3.78 -1.82
CA ARG A 160 -17.95 3.96 -0.49
C ARG A 160 -16.47 3.59 -0.47
N SER A 161 -16.10 2.55 -1.21
CA SER A 161 -14.71 2.09 -1.35
C SER A 161 -13.88 3.12 -2.12
N MET A 162 -14.44 3.68 -3.20
CA MET A 162 -13.78 4.72 -4.00
C MET A 162 -13.58 6.03 -3.23
N THR A 163 -14.60 6.48 -2.47
CA THR A 163 -14.46 7.66 -1.60
C THR A 163 -13.35 7.46 -0.58
N ARG A 164 -13.30 6.29 0.07
CA ARG A 164 -12.22 5.98 1.02
C ARG A 164 -10.85 5.95 0.34
N ALA A 165 -10.74 5.41 -0.88
CA ALA A 165 -9.50 5.43 -1.64
C ALA A 165 -9.04 6.85 -1.96
N ARG A 166 -9.97 7.76 -2.29
CA ARG A 166 -9.67 9.18 -2.51
C ARG A 166 -9.13 9.83 -1.24
N ASP A 167 -9.80 9.63 -0.11
CA ASP A 167 -9.36 10.21 1.17
C ASP A 167 -7.96 9.71 1.56
N ILE A 168 -7.66 8.42 1.30
CA ILE A 168 -6.31 7.84 1.51
C ILE A 168 -5.29 8.43 0.54
N LYS A 169 -5.65 8.60 -0.75
CA LYS A 169 -4.79 9.24 -1.75
C LYS A 169 -4.39 10.64 -1.30
N GLU A 170 -5.35 11.47 -0.89
CA GLU A 170 -5.11 12.84 -0.41
C GLU A 170 -4.19 12.87 0.81
N GLN A 171 -4.36 11.92 1.74
CA GLN A 171 -3.47 11.76 2.89
C GLN A 171 -2.04 11.39 2.45
N ILE A 172 -1.90 10.43 1.54
CA ILE A 172 -0.58 10.03 1.03
C ILE A 172 0.08 11.19 0.30
N GLU A 173 -0.65 11.94 -0.53
CA GLU A 173 -0.13 13.12 -1.24
C GLU A 173 0.45 14.13 -0.23
N HIS A 174 -0.30 14.47 0.81
CA HIS A 174 0.18 15.37 1.86
C HIS A 174 1.42 14.82 2.58
N LEU A 175 1.44 13.53 2.89
CA LEU A 175 2.59 12.89 3.54
C LEU A 175 3.82 12.90 2.63
N THR A 176 3.66 12.68 1.31
CA THR A 176 4.77 12.68 0.35
C THR A 176 5.43 14.05 0.20
N GLU A 177 4.67 15.14 0.33
CA GLU A 177 5.21 16.50 0.39
C GLU A 177 6.16 16.68 1.58
N LEU A 178 5.82 16.11 2.75
CA LEU A 178 6.66 16.18 3.95
C LEU A 178 7.99 15.42 3.81
N VAL A 179 8.05 14.43 2.93
CA VAL A 179 9.26 13.61 2.72
C VAL A 179 10.05 14.03 1.47
N GLU A 180 9.77 15.22 0.93
CA GLU A 180 10.42 15.80 -0.25
C GLU A 180 10.35 14.87 -1.47
N VAL A 181 9.19 14.26 -1.71
CA VAL A 181 8.91 13.49 -2.93
C VAL A 181 8.28 14.41 -3.96
N ASP A 182 8.89 14.53 -5.13
CA ASP A 182 8.36 15.36 -6.21
C ASP A 182 7.20 14.66 -6.91
N ARG A 183 6.03 15.31 -6.96
CA ARG A 183 4.92 14.83 -7.78
C ARG A 183 5.34 14.75 -9.24
N SER A 184 5.09 13.58 -9.83
CA SER A 184 5.45 13.26 -11.20
C SER A 184 4.48 12.21 -11.71
N SER A 185 4.09 12.35 -12.97
CA SER A 185 3.14 11.48 -13.64
C SER A 185 3.69 11.10 -15.00
N ASP A 186 3.76 9.79 -15.25
CA ASP A 186 4.08 9.23 -16.56
C ASP A 186 3.25 7.94 -16.75
N PRO A 187 1.96 8.08 -17.13
CA PRO A 187 1.05 6.95 -17.21
C PRO A 187 1.38 5.99 -18.38
N HIS A 188 2.21 6.43 -19.34
CA HIS A 188 2.61 5.60 -20.47
C HIS A 188 3.81 4.71 -20.13
N ASN A 189 4.58 5.07 -19.09
CA ASN A 189 5.73 4.31 -18.66
C ASN A 189 5.34 3.18 -17.70
N ILE A 190 4.73 2.15 -18.30
CA ILE A 190 4.32 0.91 -17.62
C ILE A 190 5.49 0.27 -16.86
N ASN A 191 6.71 0.35 -17.42
CA ASN A 191 7.90 -0.24 -16.81
C ASN A 191 8.32 0.50 -15.54
N ALA A 192 8.28 1.83 -15.53
CA ALA A 192 8.56 2.63 -14.33
C ALA A 192 7.59 2.31 -13.19
N ILE A 193 6.29 2.23 -13.49
CA ILE A 193 5.27 1.90 -12.48
C ILE A 193 5.50 0.48 -11.93
N ARG A 194 5.73 -0.51 -12.81
CA ARG A 194 6.02 -1.89 -12.38
C ARG A 194 7.29 -1.99 -11.55
N GLN A 195 8.37 -1.32 -11.95
CA GLN A 195 9.62 -1.30 -11.21
C GLN A 195 9.46 -0.66 -9.83
N SER A 196 8.68 0.42 -9.73
CA SER A 196 8.37 1.08 -8.47
C SER A 196 7.63 0.16 -7.51
N ILE A 197 6.58 -0.51 -8.00
CA ILE A 197 5.81 -1.48 -7.20
C ILE A 197 6.68 -2.67 -6.81
N ALA A 198 7.44 -3.23 -7.76
CA ALA A 198 8.33 -4.35 -7.49
C ALA A 198 9.40 -4.02 -6.44
N ALA A 199 9.88 -2.77 -6.39
CA ALA A 199 10.84 -2.34 -5.38
C ALA A 199 10.30 -2.45 -3.94
N GLY A 200 8.98 -2.36 -3.75
CA GLY A 200 8.32 -2.56 -2.45
C GLY A 200 7.85 -4.00 -2.21
N TYR A 201 7.33 -4.66 -3.24
CA TYR A 201 6.61 -5.94 -3.11
C TYR A 201 7.41 -7.17 -3.55
N PHE A 202 8.72 -7.07 -3.79
CA PHE A 202 9.54 -8.24 -4.17
C PHE A 202 9.60 -9.33 -3.09
N PHE A 203 9.36 -8.98 -1.82
CA PHE A 203 9.38 -9.91 -0.70
C PHE A 203 8.05 -10.68 -0.53
N THR A 204 6.95 -10.16 -1.06
CA THR A 204 5.60 -10.77 -1.02
C THR A 204 5.43 -11.90 -2.04
N ARG A 205 6.41 -12.82 -2.12
CA ARG A 205 6.12 -14.13 -2.74
C ARG A 205 5.10 -14.83 -1.85
N HIS A 206 3.85 -14.86 -2.31
CA HIS A 206 2.85 -15.78 -1.82
C HIS A 206 3.34 -17.20 -2.13
N ASP A 207 3.70 -17.93 -1.08
CA ASP A 207 3.60 -19.40 -1.08
C ASP A 207 2.12 -19.81 -1.10
#